data_AF-A0A7S4CBK2-F1
#
_entry.id   AF-A0A7S4CBK2-F1
#
_cell.length_a   1.000
_cell.length_b   1.000
_cell.length_c   1.000
_cell.angle_alpha   90.00
_cell.angle_beta   90.00
_cell.angle_gamma   90.00
#
_symmetry.space_group_name_H-M   'P 1'
#
loop_
_entity.id
_entity.type
_entity.pdbx_description
1 polymer ?
#
loop_
_entity_poly.entity_id
_entity_poly.type
_entity_poly.pdbx_seq_one_letter_code
_entity_poly.pdbx_strand_id
1 'polypeptide(L)'
;TLTKNVKWPNQATMVPLEVFSTPAMLVAGGFLVPHKTPGRIILRLIESGQEIQVSTDKDGFFYHEATWVDMNGDGKLDILTARAAKPVLGKTRAEMVWLQQPGDPMKGPWKEHVLFDGPGGFFVYADWTRGGAAQPQILAAEFFENQELALYFCDAGWSLCNEKSSQRVVVDDSLGPYFDLQKVDINGDGRDDLLATNNRNDGKGAVMAYEVPLQLNGTWTRHILAKGYQPQGLVPFLPGKGAPGSSRAFQPHTNATGKPWIMVSGDDSGLVQILRPKSDSPTDWEYHVDTIMKGKGTIGRIAVADVDGDGAAEF
;
A
#
# COMPACT_ATOMS: atom_id res chain seq x y z
N THR A 1 5.04 9.21 22.84
CA THR A 1 4.00 9.50 21.84
C THR A 1 4.66 10.03 20.60
N LEU A 2 4.35 9.47 19.43
CA LEU A 2 5.00 9.75 18.15
C LEU A 2 4.82 11.21 17.69
N THR A 3 3.60 11.74 17.83
CA THR A 3 3.21 13.12 17.55
C THR A 3 1.84 13.39 18.21
N LYS A 4 1.51 14.65 18.49
CA LYS A 4 0.15 15.08 18.90
C LYS A 4 -0.66 15.68 17.73
N ASN A 5 0.00 15.92 16.60
CA ASN A 5 -0.58 16.64 15.46
C ASN A 5 -1.14 15.71 14.38
N VAL A 6 -0.82 14.41 14.45
CA VAL A 6 -1.53 13.36 13.70
C VAL A 6 -2.49 12.62 14.63
N LYS A 7 -3.76 12.59 14.23
CA LYS A 7 -4.76 11.69 14.84
C LYS A 7 -4.77 10.41 14.02
N TRP A 8 -4.64 9.26 14.68
CA TRP A 8 -4.75 7.94 14.02
C TRP A 8 -3.72 7.77 12.91
N PRO A 9 -2.44 7.53 13.24
CA PRO A 9 -1.43 7.27 12.25
C PRO A 9 -1.74 5.95 11.52
N ASN A 10 -1.78 5.98 10.20
CA ASN A 10 -1.92 4.79 9.35
C ASN A 10 -0.55 4.29 8.86
N GLN A 11 0.42 5.20 8.73
CA GLN A 11 1.80 4.88 8.36
C GLN A 11 2.76 5.71 9.20
N ALA A 12 3.86 5.09 9.60
CA ALA A 12 5.04 5.75 10.13
C ALA A 12 6.29 5.10 9.51
N THR A 13 7.06 5.85 8.74
CA THR A 13 8.26 5.36 8.04
C THR A 13 9.40 6.34 8.17
N MET A 14 10.64 5.86 8.04
CA MET A 14 11.81 6.73 8.02
C MET A 14 11.79 7.61 6.76
N VAL A 15 12.18 8.87 6.93
CA VAL A 15 12.46 9.78 5.82
C VAL A 15 13.85 9.45 5.27
N PRO A 16 14.02 9.37 3.94
CA PRO A 16 15.33 9.23 3.32
C PRO A 16 16.30 10.31 3.81
N LEU A 17 17.53 9.92 4.16
CA LEU A 17 18.51 10.85 4.72
C LEU A 17 18.82 12.01 3.77
N GLU A 18 18.68 11.85 2.46
CA GLU A 18 18.91 12.92 1.50
C GLU A 18 17.91 14.09 1.59
N VAL A 19 16.76 13.91 2.23
CA VAL A 19 15.78 15.00 2.42
C VAL A 19 16.25 15.99 3.48
N PHE A 20 16.74 15.52 4.63
CA PHE A 20 17.11 16.40 5.77
C PHE A 20 18.56 16.27 6.25
N SER A 21 19.32 15.29 5.75
CA SER A 21 20.62 14.87 6.28
C SER A 21 20.64 14.50 7.77
N THR A 22 19.46 14.33 8.37
CA THR A 22 19.26 13.91 9.76
C THR A 22 18.07 12.96 9.84
N PRO A 23 18.05 12.00 10.78
CA PRO A 23 16.92 11.10 10.94
C PRO A 23 15.60 11.84 11.17
N ALA A 24 14.63 11.55 10.31
CA ALA A 24 13.28 12.04 10.41
C ALA A 24 12.28 10.93 10.09
N MET A 25 11.02 11.14 10.41
CA MET A 25 9.95 10.18 10.20
C MET A 25 8.78 10.84 9.47
N LEU A 26 8.29 10.18 8.43
CA LEU A 26 7.03 10.48 7.78
C LEU A 26 5.90 9.83 8.57
N VAL A 27 4.84 10.57 8.83
CA VAL A 27 3.61 10.07 9.45
C VAL A 27 2.42 10.46 8.59
N ALA A 28 1.74 9.45 8.04
CA ALA A 28 0.44 9.62 7.40
C ALA A 28 -0.66 9.29 8.40
N GLY A 29 -1.75 10.06 8.41
CA GLY A 29 -2.87 9.70 9.27
C GLY A 29 -4.18 10.39 8.97
N GLY A 30 -5.04 10.35 9.98
CA GLY A 30 -6.48 10.56 9.87
C GLY A 30 -7.20 9.22 9.69
N PHE A 31 -8.52 9.20 9.85
CA PHE A 31 -9.29 7.99 9.60
C PHE A 31 -10.76 8.32 9.28
N LEU A 32 -11.49 7.35 8.74
CA LEU A 32 -12.91 7.51 8.38
C LEU A 32 -13.85 7.70 9.59
N VAL A 33 -13.36 7.52 10.82
CA VAL A 33 -14.13 7.71 12.06
C VAL A 33 -14.39 9.21 12.30
N PRO A 34 -15.59 9.60 12.80
CA PRO A 34 -15.90 11.00 13.10
C PRO A 34 -14.83 11.70 13.94
N HIS A 35 -14.53 12.96 13.58
CA HIS A 35 -13.53 13.84 14.22
C HIS A 35 -12.06 13.40 14.07
N LYS A 36 -11.77 12.44 13.18
CA LYS A 36 -10.41 12.00 12.82
C LYS A 36 -9.93 12.57 11.48
N THR A 37 -10.63 13.55 10.93
CA THR A 37 -10.23 14.33 9.75
C THR A 37 -10.19 15.83 10.11
N PRO A 38 -9.47 16.67 9.34
CA PRO A 38 -8.59 16.30 8.23
C PRO A 38 -7.41 15.44 8.71
N GLY A 39 -7.07 14.43 7.93
CA GLY A 39 -5.82 13.71 8.03
C GLY A 39 -4.68 14.53 7.47
N ARG A 40 -3.44 14.14 7.79
CA ARG A 40 -2.23 14.88 7.44
C ARG A 40 -1.09 13.96 7.09
N ILE A 41 -0.21 14.43 6.21
CA ILE A 41 1.17 13.95 6.07
C ILE A 41 2.06 14.93 6.84
N ILE A 42 2.78 14.42 7.83
CA ILE A 42 3.73 15.20 8.65
C ILE A 42 5.11 14.55 8.58
N LEU A 43 6.16 15.37 8.47
CA LEU A 43 7.54 14.95 8.70
C LEU A 43 7.96 15.40 10.09
N ARG A 44 8.52 14.50 10.88
CA ARG A 44 9.01 14.79 12.22
C ARG A 44 10.50 14.50 12.31
N LEU A 45 11.32 15.52 12.55
CA LEU A 45 12.72 15.34 12.88
C LEU A 45 12.83 14.59 14.21
N ILE A 46 13.62 13.52 14.27
CA ILE A 46 13.65 12.64 15.44
C ILE A 46 14.30 13.36 16.62
N GLU A 47 15.44 14.00 16.38
CA GLU A 47 16.26 14.63 17.42
C GLU A 47 15.60 15.88 18.01
N SER A 48 15.22 16.83 17.15
CA SER A 48 14.62 18.10 17.62
C SER A 48 13.14 17.96 17.98
N GLY A 49 12.48 16.92 17.47
CA GLY A 49 11.03 16.77 17.56
C GLY A 49 10.25 17.80 16.74
N GLN A 50 10.92 18.60 15.92
CA GLN A 50 10.28 19.55 15.02
C GLN A 50 9.40 18.82 14.02
N GLU A 51 8.20 19.34 13.81
CA GLU A 51 7.22 18.79 12.88
C GLU A 51 6.96 19.77 11.74
N ILE A 52 6.91 19.21 10.52
CA ILE A 52 6.60 19.91 9.29
C ILE A 52 5.35 19.25 8.71
N GLN A 53 4.24 19.98 8.69
CA GLN A 53 3.06 19.51 7.98
C GLN A 53 3.28 19.71 6.48
N VAL A 54 3.28 18.61 5.73
CA VAL A 54 3.54 18.60 4.29
C VAL A 54 2.25 18.81 3.51
N SER A 55 1.20 18.08 3.88
CA SER A 55 -0.10 18.17 3.20
C SER A 55 -0.86 19.43 3.61
N THR A 56 -1.58 20.02 2.67
CA THR A 56 -2.62 21.02 3.01
C THR A 56 -3.79 20.32 3.70
N ASP A 57 -4.38 20.96 4.71
CA ASP A 57 -5.59 20.43 5.37
C ASP A 57 -6.74 20.38 4.35
N LYS A 58 -7.35 19.21 4.19
CA LYS A 58 -8.51 18.99 3.31
C LYS A 58 -9.60 18.24 4.07
N ASP A 59 -10.73 18.92 4.29
CA ASP A 59 -11.82 18.40 5.12
C ASP A 59 -12.35 17.05 4.64
N GLY A 60 -12.49 16.13 5.60
CA GLY A 60 -13.01 14.79 5.37
C GLY A 60 -12.00 13.79 4.80
N PHE A 61 -10.82 14.23 4.35
CA PHE A 61 -9.80 13.34 3.81
C PHE A 61 -8.88 12.78 4.91
N PHE A 62 -8.35 11.58 4.67
CA PHE A 62 -7.30 10.93 5.44
C PHE A 62 -6.32 10.20 4.51
N TYR A 63 -5.12 9.91 5.02
CA TYR A 63 -4.03 9.30 4.27
C TYR A 63 -3.64 7.96 4.86
N HIS A 64 -3.52 6.92 4.02
CA HIS A 64 -3.12 5.57 4.47
C HIS A 64 -1.65 5.27 4.21
N GLU A 65 -1.15 5.65 3.04
CA GLU A 65 0.20 5.32 2.60
C GLU A 65 0.79 6.46 1.77
N ALA A 66 2.09 6.64 1.94
CA ALA A 66 2.94 7.55 1.22
C ALA A 66 4.26 6.86 0.88
N THR A 67 4.82 7.20 -0.27
CA THR A 67 6.14 6.76 -0.72
C THR A 67 6.93 7.95 -1.27
N TRP A 68 8.24 7.80 -1.32
CA TRP A 68 9.16 8.83 -1.79
C TRP A 68 9.54 8.60 -3.24
N VAL A 69 9.38 9.61 -4.09
CA VAL A 69 9.66 9.53 -5.53
C VAL A 69 10.14 10.89 -6.03
N ASP A 70 11.19 10.95 -6.83
CA ASP A 70 11.52 12.14 -7.61
C ASP A 70 10.57 12.21 -8.82
N MET A 71 9.46 12.94 -8.69
CA MET A 71 8.38 12.90 -9.68
C MET A 71 8.66 13.78 -10.90
N ASN A 72 9.50 14.81 -10.74
CA ASN A 72 9.82 15.79 -11.79
C ASN A 72 11.26 15.69 -12.32
N GLY A 73 12.07 14.77 -11.79
CA GLY A 73 13.46 14.56 -12.20
C GLY A 73 14.39 15.69 -11.76
N ASP A 74 14.04 16.42 -10.70
CA ASP A 74 14.85 17.54 -10.21
C ASP A 74 15.92 17.15 -9.18
N GLY A 75 16.01 15.85 -8.88
CA GLY A 75 16.97 15.27 -7.93
C GLY A 75 16.53 15.37 -6.47
N LYS A 76 15.28 15.76 -6.21
CA LYS A 76 14.71 15.80 -4.85
C LYS A 76 13.58 14.77 -4.74
N LEU A 77 13.50 14.13 -3.58
CA LEU A 77 12.41 13.21 -3.33
C LEU A 77 11.15 13.95 -2.92
N ASP A 78 10.13 13.82 -3.75
CA ASP A 78 8.77 14.22 -3.43
C ASP A 78 8.04 13.11 -2.68
N ILE A 79 6.81 13.41 -2.25
CA ILE A 79 5.92 12.39 -1.68
C ILE A 79 4.79 12.10 -2.67
N LEU A 80 4.65 10.84 -3.04
CA LEU A 80 3.46 10.31 -3.71
C LEU A 80 2.59 9.63 -2.64
N THR A 81 1.30 9.94 -2.60
CA THR A 81 0.39 9.42 -1.56
C THR A 81 -1.04 9.31 -2.09
N ALA A 82 -1.80 8.39 -1.53
CA ALA A 82 -3.24 8.30 -1.76
C ALA A 82 -4.02 8.83 -0.56
N ARG A 83 -5.15 9.49 -0.82
CA ARG A 83 -6.08 9.96 0.22
C ARG A 83 -7.51 9.57 -0.09
N ALA A 84 -8.29 9.33 0.96
CA ALA A 84 -9.71 9.01 0.83
C ALA A 84 -10.57 9.88 1.76
N ALA A 85 -11.80 10.13 1.34
CA ALA A 85 -12.86 10.70 2.14
C ALA A 85 -14.09 9.81 2.04
N LYS A 86 -14.51 9.23 3.17
CA LYS A 86 -15.69 8.37 3.28
C LYS A 86 -16.68 8.97 4.29
N PRO A 87 -17.48 9.97 3.88
CA PRO A 87 -18.45 10.58 4.78
C PRO A 87 -19.59 9.62 5.11
N VAL A 88 -20.29 9.85 6.22
CA VAL A 88 -21.50 9.07 6.58
C VAL A 88 -22.62 9.28 5.56
N LEU A 89 -22.73 10.51 5.03
CA LEU A 89 -23.65 10.89 3.98
C LEU A 89 -22.87 11.55 2.84
N GLY A 90 -23.18 11.18 1.60
CA GLY A 90 -22.55 11.73 0.41
C GLY A 90 -21.63 10.73 -0.30
N LYS A 91 -20.93 11.22 -1.32
CA LYS A 91 -20.07 10.40 -2.18
C LYS A 91 -18.72 10.14 -1.49
N THR A 92 -18.28 8.88 -1.52
CA THR A 92 -16.88 8.55 -1.24
C THR A 92 -16.01 9.15 -2.34
N ARG A 93 -14.85 9.68 -1.96
CA ARG A 93 -13.85 10.24 -2.88
C ARG A 93 -12.49 9.69 -2.55
N ALA A 94 -11.68 9.44 -3.56
CA ALA A 94 -10.31 9.01 -3.38
C ALA A 94 -9.42 9.63 -4.45
N GLU A 95 -8.21 10.04 -4.08
CA GLU A 95 -7.30 10.81 -4.93
C GLU A 95 -5.87 10.32 -4.76
N MET A 96 -5.16 10.14 -5.88
CA MET A 96 -3.71 10.02 -5.93
C MET A 96 -3.08 11.41 -6.01
N VAL A 97 -2.14 11.70 -5.11
CA VAL A 97 -1.62 13.04 -4.87
C VAL A 97 -0.10 13.01 -4.83
N TRP A 98 0.51 13.93 -5.57
CA TRP A 98 1.92 14.25 -5.50
C TRP A 98 2.13 15.54 -4.69
N LEU A 99 2.94 15.47 -3.65
CA LEU A 99 3.37 16.60 -2.82
C LEU A 99 4.82 16.92 -3.17
N GLN A 100 5.01 18.03 -3.90
CA GLN A 100 6.29 18.42 -4.47
C GLN A 100 7.17 19.14 -3.45
N GLN A 101 8.37 18.62 -3.20
CA GLN A 101 9.34 19.18 -2.28
C GLN A 101 9.78 20.58 -2.76
N PRO A 102 9.69 21.62 -1.91
CA PRO A 102 10.22 22.94 -2.21
C PRO A 102 11.75 22.96 -2.17
N GLY A 103 12.37 24.11 -2.45
CA GLY A 103 13.82 24.29 -2.28
C GLY A 103 14.34 23.96 -0.88
N ASP A 104 13.52 24.20 0.15
CA ASP A 104 13.83 23.91 1.55
C ASP A 104 12.72 23.00 2.12
N PRO A 105 12.98 21.70 2.36
CA PRO A 105 11.97 20.74 2.80
C PRO A 105 11.36 21.07 4.16
N MET A 106 11.98 21.98 4.94
CA MET A 106 11.44 22.48 6.20
C MET A 106 10.22 23.40 6.02
N LYS A 107 9.95 23.88 4.80
CA LYS A 107 8.87 24.82 4.49
C LYS A 107 7.61 24.10 4.00
N GLY A 108 6.76 23.71 4.93
CA GLY A 108 5.40 23.23 4.64
C GLY A 108 4.37 24.35 4.47
N PRO A 109 3.19 24.07 3.88
CA PRO A 109 2.88 22.85 3.14
C PRO A 109 3.64 22.80 1.80
N TRP A 110 3.88 21.59 1.29
CA TRP A 110 4.48 21.38 -0.03
C TRP A 110 3.45 21.61 -1.13
N LYS A 111 3.90 21.84 -2.36
CA LYS A 111 2.99 22.10 -3.48
C LYS A 111 2.25 20.82 -3.85
N GLU A 112 0.93 20.85 -3.75
CA GLU A 112 0.06 19.71 -4.05
C GLU A 112 -0.30 19.65 -5.53
N HIS A 113 -0.22 18.45 -6.11
CA HIS A 113 -0.72 18.11 -7.44
C HIS A 113 -1.63 16.89 -7.32
N VAL A 114 -2.92 17.05 -7.60
CA VAL A 114 -3.85 15.92 -7.72
C VAL A 114 -3.62 15.29 -9.09
N LEU A 115 -3.18 14.04 -9.10
CA LEU A 115 -2.85 13.33 -10.34
C LEU A 115 -4.09 12.72 -10.97
N PHE A 116 -4.95 12.07 -10.19
CA PHE A 116 -6.20 11.43 -10.65
C PHE A 116 -7.03 10.89 -9.48
N ASP A 117 -8.29 10.54 -9.75
CA ASP A 117 -9.22 9.94 -8.80
C ASP A 117 -9.13 8.40 -8.77
N GLY A 118 -9.56 7.80 -7.65
CA GLY A 118 -9.72 6.35 -7.46
C GLY A 118 -8.91 5.78 -6.29
N PRO A 119 -7.56 5.90 -6.30
CA PRO A 119 -6.73 5.36 -5.21
C PRO A 119 -6.92 6.14 -3.92
N GLY A 120 -7.23 5.43 -2.84
CA GLY A 120 -7.44 6.01 -1.51
C GLY A 120 -6.71 5.28 -0.39
N GLY A 121 -5.81 4.37 -0.74
CA GLY A 121 -5.20 3.39 0.15
C GLY A 121 -3.81 3.00 -0.32
N PHE A 122 -3.56 1.70 -0.42
CA PHE A 122 -2.25 1.16 -0.76
C PHE A 122 -2.03 1.15 -2.27
N PHE A 123 -0.78 1.34 -2.67
CA PHE A 123 -0.37 1.37 -4.07
C PHE A 123 1.12 1.02 -4.23
N VAL A 124 1.50 0.66 -5.45
CA VAL A 124 2.90 0.48 -5.84
C VAL A 124 3.23 1.44 -6.97
N TYR A 125 4.28 2.22 -6.80
CA TYR A 125 4.94 2.96 -7.88
C TYR A 125 6.17 2.17 -8.34
N ALA A 126 6.19 1.74 -9.60
CA ALA A 126 7.36 1.07 -10.15
C ALA A 126 7.43 1.22 -11.67
N ASP A 127 8.60 0.91 -12.23
CA ASP A 127 8.78 0.82 -13.67
C ASP A 127 8.25 -0.51 -14.19
N TRP A 128 7.29 -0.46 -15.12
CA TRP A 128 6.95 -1.59 -15.98
C TRP A 128 7.16 -1.23 -17.46
N THR A 129 7.43 -2.27 -18.25
CA THR A 129 7.72 -2.13 -19.67
C THR A 129 6.45 -1.79 -20.45
N ARG A 130 6.44 -0.62 -21.10
CA ARG A 130 5.42 -0.20 -22.04
C ARG A 130 6.04 -0.03 -23.42
N GLY A 131 5.66 -0.88 -24.37
CA GLY A 131 6.12 -0.74 -25.76
C GLY A 131 7.65 -0.84 -25.91
N GLY A 132 8.33 -1.53 -25.00
CA GLY A 132 9.78 -1.75 -25.02
C GLY A 132 10.59 -0.82 -24.12
N ALA A 133 10.05 0.32 -23.69
CA ALA A 133 10.70 1.19 -22.70
C ALA A 133 10.05 1.01 -21.32
N ALA A 134 10.88 0.89 -20.29
CA ALA A 134 10.44 1.01 -18.91
C ALA A 134 9.92 2.44 -18.67
N GLN A 135 8.72 2.55 -18.12
CA GLN A 135 8.12 3.81 -17.69
C GLN A 135 7.52 3.57 -16.31
N PRO A 136 7.42 4.58 -15.44
CA PRO A 136 6.79 4.41 -14.15
C PRO A 136 5.27 4.31 -14.26
N GLN A 137 4.67 3.32 -13.61
CA GLN A 137 3.23 3.19 -13.42
C GLN A 137 2.87 3.14 -11.94
N ILE A 138 1.59 3.35 -11.67
CA ILE A 138 0.99 3.24 -10.35
C ILE A 138 -0.02 2.10 -10.40
N LEU A 139 0.23 1.02 -9.66
CA LEU A 139 -0.80 0.03 -9.35
C LEU A 139 -1.46 0.38 -8.04
N ALA A 140 -2.79 0.40 -8.02
CA ALA A 140 -3.56 0.80 -6.85
C ALA A 140 -4.53 -0.29 -6.43
N ALA A 141 -4.53 -0.58 -5.13
CA ALA A 141 -5.59 -1.34 -4.47
C ALA A 141 -6.69 -0.35 -4.08
N GLU A 142 -7.71 -0.23 -4.92
CA GLU A 142 -8.75 0.76 -4.71
C GLU A 142 -9.82 0.26 -3.74
N PHE A 143 -9.60 0.45 -2.44
CA PHE A 143 -10.51 -0.03 -1.41
C PHE A 143 -11.85 0.73 -1.33
N PHE A 144 -11.83 2.05 -1.59
CA PHE A 144 -12.91 2.94 -1.18
C PHE A 144 -13.91 3.27 -2.29
N GLU A 145 -13.45 3.86 -3.39
CA GLU A 145 -14.32 4.41 -4.43
C GLU A 145 -14.70 3.37 -5.48
N ASN A 146 -13.71 2.80 -6.20
CA ASN A 146 -14.00 1.87 -7.31
C ASN A 146 -14.04 0.39 -6.88
N GLN A 147 -13.38 -0.01 -5.79
CA GLN A 147 -13.35 -1.40 -5.30
C GLN A 147 -12.73 -2.40 -6.28
N GLU A 148 -11.58 -2.02 -6.86
CA GLU A 148 -10.89 -2.76 -7.91
C GLU A 148 -9.36 -2.72 -7.76
N LEU A 149 -8.68 -3.55 -8.54
CA LEU A 149 -7.26 -3.43 -8.81
C LEU A 149 -7.09 -2.69 -10.13
N ALA A 150 -6.35 -1.58 -10.10
CA ALA A 150 -6.18 -0.72 -11.27
C ALA A 150 -4.72 -0.37 -11.51
N LEU A 151 -4.37 -0.26 -12.79
CA LEU A 151 -3.07 0.21 -13.28
C LEU A 151 -3.25 1.58 -13.92
N TYR A 152 -2.44 2.53 -13.47
CA TYR A 152 -2.43 3.90 -13.95
C TYR A 152 -1.11 4.25 -14.61
N PHE A 153 -1.17 5.04 -15.68
CA PHE A 153 0.01 5.45 -16.42
C PHE A 153 -0.16 6.80 -17.09
N CYS A 154 0.97 7.42 -17.43
CA CYS A 154 1.03 8.73 -18.07
C CYS A 154 2.04 8.71 -19.23
N ASP A 155 1.59 8.99 -20.44
CA ASP A 155 2.46 9.05 -21.64
C ASP A 155 3.48 10.20 -21.58
N ALA A 156 3.10 11.33 -20.98
CA ALA A 156 3.95 12.52 -20.90
C ALA A 156 4.94 12.49 -19.70
N GLY A 157 4.87 11.47 -18.84
CA GLY A 157 5.53 11.45 -17.54
C GLY A 157 4.72 12.16 -16.44
N TRP A 158 4.79 11.63 -15.22
CA TRP A 158 3.88 12.00 -14.13
C TRP A 158 3.90 13.49 -13.76
N SER A 159 5.04 14.18 -13.88
CA SER A 159 5.14 15.62 -13.61
C SER A 159 4.37 16.51 -14.61
N LEU A 160 4.04 15.98 -15.78
CA LEU A 160 3.23 16.65 -16.80
C LEU A 160 1.77 16.18 -16.81
N CYS A 161 1.44 15.17 -15.99
CA CYS A 161 0.11 14.61 -15.93
C CYS A 161 -0.78 15.22 -14.84
N ASN A 162 -2.07 15.12 -15.09
CA ASN A 162 -3.16 15.40 -14.17
C ASN A 162 -4.34 14.49 -14.53
N GLU A 163 -5.47 14.69 -13.86
CA GLU A 163 -6.66 13.84 -13.97
C GLU A 163 -7.10 13.62 -15.42
N LYS A 164 -6.93 14.63 -16.29
CA LYS A 164 -7.37 14.59 -17.69
C LYS A 164 -6.38 13.88 -18.62
N SER A 165 -5.13 13.73 -18.22
CA SER A 165 -4.06 13.15 -19.06
C SER A 165 -3.52 11.82 -18.53
N SER A 166 -3.81 11.48 -17.27
CA SER A 166 -3.60 10.14 -16.73
C SER A 166 -4.54 9.12 -17.39
N GLN A 167 -4.05 7.91 -17.59
CA GLN A 167 -4.81 6.80 -18.17
C GLN A 167 -4.92 5.67 -17.14
N ARG A 168 -6.00 4.89 -17.23
CA ARG A 168 -6.32 3.78 -16.33
C ARG A 168 -6.69 2.53 -17.12
N VAL A 169 -6.22 1.39 -16.63
CA VAL A 169 -6.68 0.05 -17.01
C VAL A 169 -7.13 -0.68 -15.74
N VAL A 170 -8.35 -1.20 -15.76
CA VAL A 170 -8.85 -2.10 -14.71
C VAL A 170 -8.14 -3.43 -14.89
N VAL A 171 -7.38 -3.85 -13.89
CA VAL A 171 -6.69 -5.16 -13.87
C VAL A 171 -7.66 -6.24 -13.43
N ASP A 172 -8.43 -5.99 -12.36
CA ASP A 172 -9.42 -6.92 -11.83
C ASP A 172 -10.43 -6.20 -10.91
N ASP A 173 -11.71 -6.27 -11.22
CA ASP A 173 -12.82 -5.72 -10.44
C ASP A 173 -13.74 -6.80 -9.83
N SER A 174 -13.41 -8.08 -10.04
CA SER A 174 -14.32 -9.19 -9.77
C SER A 174 -14.34 -9.65 -8.30
N LEU A 175 -13.36 -9.20 -7.51
CA LEU A 175 -13.15 -9.64 -6.12
C LEU A 175 -13.51 -8.57 -5.07
N GLY A 176 -14.04 -7.41 -5.47
CA GLY A 176 -14.40 -6.34 -4.54
C GLY A 176 -13.17 -5.64 -3.95
N PRO A 177 -13.31 -4.94 -2.80
CA PRO A 177 -12.34 -3.94 -2.39
C PRO A 177 -10.95 -4.51 -2.16
N TYR A 178 -10.02 -4.12 -3.04
CA TYR A 178 -8.60 -4.45 -2.91
C TYR A 178 -8.01 -3.61 -1.78
N PHE A 179 -7.04 -4.19 -1.07
CA PHE A 179 -6.52 -3.60 0.15
C PHE A 179 -5.02 -3.36 0.09
N ASP A 180 -4.18 -4.40 0.12
CA ASP A 180 -2.72 -4.26 0.17
C ASP A 180 -2.06 -4.78 -1.12
N LEU A 181 -0.89 -4.23 -1.46
CA LEU A 181 -0.10 -4.61 -2.64
C LEU A 181 1.39 -4.75 -2.31
N GLN A 182 2.07 -5.67 -3.00
CA GLN A 182 3.53 -5.74 -3.06
C GLN A 182 3.98 -6.22 -4.44
N LYS A 183 4.95 -5.53 -5.05
CA LYS A 183 5.67 -6.02 -6.23
C LYS A 183 6.80 -6.94 -5.80
N VAL A 184 6.78 -8.18 -6.26
CA VAL A 184 7.74 -9.22 -5.85
C VAL A 184 7.60 -10.44 -6.78
N ASP A 185 8.71 -11.10 -7.11
CA ASP A 185 8.71 -12.42 -7.76
C ASP A 185 8.15 -13.50 -6.80
N ILE A 186 6.88 -13.87 -6.95
CA ILE A 186 6.18 -14.78 -6.04
C ILE A 186 6.38 -16.24 -6.47
N ASN A 187 6.47 -16.47 -7.78
CA ASN A 187 6.63 -17.81 -8.33
C ASN A 187 8.09 -18.25 -8.52
N GLY A 188 9.06 -17.34 -8.33
CA GLY A 188 10.49 -17.62 -8.48
C GLY A 188 10.92 -17.75 -9.95
N ASP A 189 10.17 -17.17 -10.90
CA ASP A 189 10.49 -17.22 -12.33
C ASP A 189 11.51 -16.16 -12.78
N GLY A 190 11.93 -15.28 -11.86
CA GLY A 190 12.86 -14.19 -12.11
C GLY A 190 12.19 -12.90 -12.58
N ARG A 191 10.86 -12.83 -12.63
CA ARG A 191 10.09 -11.62 -12.94
C ARG A 191 9.20 -11.26 -11.77
N ASP A 192 9.05 -9.96 -11.55
CA ASP A 192 8.15 -9.48 -10.51
C ASP A 192 6.68 -9.79 -10.86
N ASP A 193 5.99 -10.39 -9.90
CA ASP A 193 4.52 -10.49 -9.84
C ASP A 193 3.95 -9.36 -8.96
N LEU A 194 2.62 -9.33 -8.85
CA LEU A 194 1.92 -8.52 -7.86
C LEU A 194 1.24 -9.40 -6.81
N LEU A 195 1.68 -9.30 -5.56
CA LEU A 195 0.98 -9.84 -4.41
C LEU A 195 -0.10 -8.85 -3.99
N ALA A 196 -1.32 -9.33 -3.79
CA ALA A 196 -2.46 -8.48 -3.44
C ALA A 196 -3.37 -9.15 -2.41
N THR A 197 -4.12 -8.33 -1.67
CA THR A 197 -5.24 -8.78 -0.85
C THR A 197 -6.53 -8.04 -1.20
N ASN A 198 -7.68 -8.66 -0.91
CA ASN A 198 -8.98 -7.97 -0.91
C ASN A 198 -9.65 -8.09 0.46
N ASN A 199 -9.81 -6.97 1.14
CA ASN A 199 -10.28 -6.90 2.51
C ASN A 199 -11.81 -6.86 2.54
N ARG A 200 -12.46 -7.98 2.88
CA ARG A 200 -13.91 -8.16 2.75
C ARG A 200 -14.61 -8.48 4.05
N ASN A 201 -15.84 -7.98 4.17
CA ASN A 201 -16.69 -8.20 5.35
C ASN A 201 -17.52 -9.50 5.31
N ASP A 202 -17.57 -10.17 4.15
CA ASP A 202 -18.46 -11.29 3.86
C ASP A 202 -17.77 -12.66 3.92
N GLY A 203 -16.55 -12.72 4.44
CA GLY A 203 -15.78 -13.96 4.55
C GLY A 203 -15.07 -14.39 3.26
N LYS A 204 -15.22 -13.63 2.17
CA LYS A 204 -14.64 -14.00 0.86
C LYS A 204 -13.31 -13.32 0.57
N GLY A 205 -12.71 -12.68 1.56
CA GLY A 205 -11.37 -12.12 1.41
C GLY A 205 -10.36 -13.21 1.07
N ALA A 206 -9.30 -12.79 0.39
CA ALA A 206 -8.29 -13.63 -0.19
C ALA A 206 -6.93 -12.92 -0.26
N VAL A 207 -5.91 -13.75 -0.42
CA VAL A 207 -4.55 -13.37 -0.81
C VAL A 207 -4.35 -13.90 -2.21
N MET A 208 -3.92 -13.04 -3.13
CA MET A 208 -3.78 -13.33 -4.55
C MET A 208 -2.40 -12.96 -5.05
N ALA A 209 -1.93 -13.69 -6.06
CA ALA A 209 -0.86 -13.24 -6.93
C ALA A 209 -1.43 -12.91 -8.30
N TYR A 210 -0.86 -11.92 -8.96
CA TYR A 210 -1.11 -11.64 -10.36
C TYR A 210 0.19 -11.69 -11.15
N GLU A 211 0.25 -12.57 -12.13
CA GLU A 211 1.33 -12.56 -13.11
C GLU A 211 1.23 -11.28 -13.94
N VAL A 212 2.31 -10.51 -13.95
CA VAL A 212 2.36 -9.27 -14.72
C VAL A 212 2.59 -9.58 -16.20
N PRO A 213 1.74 -9.08 -17.11
CA PRO A 213 1.94 -9.28 -18.53
C PRO A 213 3.20 -8.53 -19.03
N LEU A 214 3.83 -9.05 -20.08
CA LEU A 214 4.99 -8.39 -20.72
C LEU A 214 4.66 -7.01 -21.33
N GLN A 215 3.38 -6.73 -21.58
CA GLN A 215 2.89 -5.48 -22.14
C GLN A 215 1.71 -4.99 -21.29
N LEU A 216 1.57 -3.67 -21.13
CA LEU A 216 0.51 -3.08 -20.29
C LEU A 216 -0.91 -3.52 -20.66
N ASN A 217 -1.17 -3.79 -21.96
CA ASN A 217 -2.48 -4.23 -22.45
C ASN A 217 -2.63 -5.76 -22.46
N GLY A 218 -1.65 -6.50 -21.93
CA GLY A 218 -1.72 -7.94 -21.82
C GLY A 218 -2.66 -8.39 -20.70
N THR A 219 -2.96 -9.69 -20.68
CA THR A 219 -3.80 -10.29 -19.66
C THR A 219 -3.01 -10.53 -18.38
N TRP A 220 -3.53 -10.04 -17.26
CA TRP A 220 -3.02 -10.36 -15.93
C TRP A 220 -3.63 -11.70 -15.48
N THR A 221 -2.78 -12.69 -15.19
CA THR A 221 -3.24 -14.00 -14.73
C THR A 221 -3.31 -14.02 -13.22
N ARG A 222 -4.51 -14.20 -12.67
CA ARG A 222 -4.73 -14.24 -11.22
C ARG A 222 -4.60 -15.66 -10.67
N HIS A 223 -3.91 -15.78 -9.54
CA HIS A 223 -3.83 -16.98 -8.71
C HIS A 223 -4.34 -16.69 -7.29
N ILE A 224 -5.21 -17.54 -6.76
CA ILE A 224 -5.68 -17.43 -5.38
C ILE A 224 -4.77 -18.27 -4.48
N LEU A 225 -3.97 -17.62 -3.64
CA LEU A 225 -3.00 -18.28 -2.76
C LEU A 225 -3.65 -18.75 -1.45
N ALA A 226 -4.56 -17.94 -0.91
CA ALA A 226 -5.40 -18.28 0.24
C ALA A 226 -6.72 -17.52 0.19
N LYS A 227 -7.78 -18.06 0.80
CA LYS A 227 -9.12 -17.45 0.82
C LYS A 227 -9.93 -17.90 2.03
N GLY A 228 -11.07 -17.23 2.25
CA GLY A 228 -12.00 -17.61 3.31
C GLY A 228 -11.77 -16.85 4.63
N TYR A 229 -11.16 -15.66 4.54
CA TYR A 229 -10.89 -14.83 5.70
C TYR A 229 -12.18 -14.21 6.23
N GLN A 230 -12.65 -14.73 7.36
CA GLN A 230 -13.89 -14.30 8.01
C GLN A 230 -13.59 -13.33 9.17
N PRO A 231 -14.08 -12.08 9.14
CA PRO A 231 -13.98 -11.16 10.27
C PRO A 231 -14.64 -11.73 11.54
N GLN A 232 -14.01 -11.48 12.68
CA GLN A 232 -14.54 -11.79 14.01
C GLN A 232 -15.53 -10.69 14.46
N GLY A 233 -16.55 -11.07 15.22
CA GLY A 233 -17.48 -10.11 15.84
C GLY A 233 -18.73 -9.81 15.01
N LEU A 234 -19.89 -10.19 15.55
CA LEU A 234 -21.21 -10.10 14.89
C LEU A 234 -21.89 -8.72 14.98
N VAL A 235 -21.28 -7.69 15.57
CA VAL A 235 -22.01 -6.43 15.85
C VAL A 235 -22.10 -5.57 14.58
N PRO A 236 -23.23 -5.49 13.85
CA PRO A 236 -23.31 -5.08 12.44
C PRO A 236 -22.85 -3.64 12.13
N PHE A 237 -22.70 -2.78 13.13
CA PHE A 237 -22.62 -1.32 12.95
C PHE A 237 -21.29 -0.65 13.31
N LEU A 238 -20.27 -1.42 13.72
CA LEU A 238 -18.92 -0.85 13.94
C LEU A 238 -18.15 -0.75 12.60
N PRO A 239 -17.48 0.37 12.30
CA PRO A 239 -16.54 0.48 11.18
C PRO A 239 -15.28 -0.39 11.41
N GLY A 240 -14.60 -0.78 10.33
CA GLY A 240 -13.43 -1.68 10.37
C GLY A 240 -13.90 -3.14 10.43
N LYS A 241 -14.29 -3.69 9.28
CA LYS A 241 -14.80 -5.06 9.18
C LYS A 241 -14.36 -5.72 7.90
N GLY A 242 -13.09 -5.95 7.72
CA GLY A 242 -12.66 -6.78 6.63
C GLY A 242 -11.47 -7.62 6.97
N ALA A 243 -11.32 -8.66 6.17
CA ALA A 243 -10.21 -9.58 6.25
C ALA A 243 -9.97 -10.15 4.85
N PRO A 244 -8.72 -10.55 4.51
CA PRO A 244 -7.50 -10.27 5.26
C PRO A 244 -7.07 -8.80 5.12
N GLY A 245 -6.07 -8.40 5.91
CA GLY A 245 -5.39 -7.11 5.82
C GLY A 245 -4.18 -7.18 4.89
N SER A 246 -3.03 -6.74 5.40
CA SER A 246 -1.78 -6.73 4.64
C SER A 246 -1.17 -8.11 4.45
N SER A 247 -0.43 -8.28 3.36
CA SER A 247 0.42 -9.43 3.10
C SER A 247 1.85 -9.00 2.76
N ARG A 248 2.85 -9.78 3.17
CA ARG A 248 4.25 -9.50 2.87
C ARG A 248 4.99 -10.77 2.50
N ALA A 249 5.48 -10.82 1.27
CA ALA A 249 6.44 -11.81 0.82
C ALA A 249 7.82 -11.55 1.44
N PHE A 250 8.49 -12.61 1.86
CA PHE A 250 9.83 -12.59 2.45
C PHE A 250 10.55 -13.92 2.23
N GLN A 251 11.88 -13.89 2.28
CA GLN A 251 12.69 -15.12 2.32
C GLN A 251 12.88 -15.55 3.77
N PRO A 252 12.70 -16.84 4.11
CA PRO A 252 12.84 -17.32 5.50
C PRO A 252 14.27 -17.22 6.03
N HIS A 253 15.25 -17.16 5.14
CA HIS A 253 16.64 -16.92 5.46
C HIS A 253 17.29 -16.09 4.34
N THR A 254 18.33 -15.33 4.67
CA THR A 254 19.14 -14.53 3.74
C THR A 254 19.78 -15.31 2.58
N ASN A 255 19.96 -16.64 2.72
CA ASN A 255 20.52 -17.52 1.71
C ASN A 255 19.46 -18.40 1.03
N ALA A 256 18.18 -18.23 1.39
CA ALA A 256 17.11 -19.01 0.80
C ALA A 256 16.96 -18.65 -0.68
N THR A 257 16.80 -19.68 -1.49
CA THR A 257 16.51 -19.59 -2.92
C THR A 257 15.12 -20.16 -3.19
N GLY A 258 14.50 -19.75 -4.30
CA GLY A 258 13.16 -20.20 -4.65
C GLY A 258 12.10 -19.24 -4.15
N LYS A 259 10.87 -19.75 -4.05
CA LYS A 259 9.69 -18.90 -3.81
C LYS A 259 9.69 -18.30 -2.41
N PRO A 260 9.31 -17.03 -2.27
CA PRO A 260 9.18 -16.42 -0.96
C PRO A 260 8.05 -17.07 -0.14
N TRP A 261 8.17 -17.00 1.18
CA TRP A 261 7.06 -17.20 2.09
C TRP A 261 6.23 -15.94 2.18
N ILE A 262 4.96 -16.04 2.56
CA ILE A 262 4.08 -14.87 2.68
C ILE A 262 3.51 -14.79 4.10
N MET A 263 3.80 -13.70 4.80
CA MET A 263 3.16 -13.37 6.06
C MET A 263 1.85 -12.62 5.78
N VAL A 264 0.76 -13.04 6.43
CA VAL A 264 -0.57 -12.46 6.22
C VAL A 264 -1.15 -11.99 7.53
N SER A 265 -1.49 -10.71 7.57
CA SER A 265 -2.38 -10.17 8.59
C SER A 265 -3.82 -10.51 8.22
N GLY A 266 -4.52 -11.17 9.13
CA GLY A 266 -5.94 -11.46 8.99
C GLY A 266 -6.83 -10.25 9.27
N ASP A 267 -6.29 -9.11 9.68
CA ASP A 267 -7.04 -7.90 10.05
C ASP A 267 -8.16 -8.22 11.04
N ASP A 268 -9.44 -7.98 10.70
CA ASP A 268 -10.55 -8.25 11.60
C ASP A 268 -10.86 -9.74 11.77
N SER A 269 -10.28 -10.64 10.97
CA SER A 269 -10.34 -12.09 11.26
C SER A 269 -9.49 -12.47 12.48
N GLY A 270 -8.64 -11.56 12.97
CA GLY A 270 -7.76 -11.78 14.11
C GLY A 270 -6.67 -12.82 13.86
N LEU A 271 -6.51 -13.32 12.64
CA LEU A 271 -5.52 -14.33 12.31
C LEU A 271 -4.17 -13.68 12.01
N VAL A 272 -3.09 -14.38 12.34
CA VAL A 272 -1.76 -14.19 11.76
C VAL A 272 -1.40 -15.51 11.10
N GLN A 273 -1.15 -15.49 9.80
CA GLN A 273 -0.88 -16.70 9.03
C GLN A 273 0.39 -16.58 8.22
N ILE A 274 1.04 -17.73 8.02
CA ILE A 274 2.15 -17.88 7.11
C ILE A 274 1.77 -18.82 5.98
N LEU A 275 2.05 -18.39 4.76
CA LEU A 275 1.86 -19.13 3.54
C LEU A 275 3.23 -19.63 3.07
N ARG A 276 3.39 -20.95 3.00
CA ARG A 276 4.64 -21.61 2.57
C ARG A 276 4.43 -22.33 1.24
N PRO A 277 5.27 -22.11 0.21
CA PRO A 277 5.09 -22.74 -1.08
C PRO A 277 5.09 -24.27 -0.94
N LYS A 278 4.18 -24.96 -1.63
CA LYS A 278 4.17 -26.44 -1.63
C LYS A 278 5.26 -27.03 -2.53
N SER A 279 5.77 -26.23 -3.46
CA SER A 279 6.75 -26.60 -4.47
C SER A 279 7.51 -25.37 -4.95
N ASP A 280 8.78 -25.55 -5.32
CA ASP A 280 9.60 -24.51 -5.97
C ASP A 280 9.31 -24.36 -7.47
N SER A 281 8.48 -25.22 -8.06
CA SER A 281 8.13 -25.14 -9.49
C SER A 281 7.41 -23.82 -9.80
N PRO A 282 7.89 -22.95 -10.70
CA PRO A 282 7.25 -21.63 -10.94
C PRO A 282 5.81 -21.69 -11.47
N THR A 283 5.36 -22.84 -11.94
CA THR A 283 3.98 -23.06 -12.40
C THR A 283 3.03 -23.53 -11.30
N ASP A 284 3.54 -23.89 -10.11
CA ASP A 284 2.75 -24.33 -8.97
C ASP A 284 2.45 -23.15 -8.04
N TRP A 285 1.20 -22.70 -7.99
CA TRP A 285 0.78 -21.57 -7.17
C TRP A 285 0.19 -21.99 -5.81
N GLU A 286 0.33 -23.26 -5.42
CA GLU A 286 -0.21 -23.74 -4.16
C GLU A 286 0.70 -23.42 -2.97
N TYR A 287 0.06 -22.99 -1.88
CA TYR A 287 0.71 -22.73 -0.60
C TYR A 287 0.08 -23.56 0.52
N HIS A 288 0.89 -24.03 1.46
CA HIS A 288 0.44 -24.43 2.79
C HIS A 288 0.12 -23.18 3.60
N VAL A 289 -1.01 -23.18 4.32
CA VAL A 289 -1.44 -22.07 5.16
C VAL A 289 -1.40 -22.52 6.62
N ASP A 290 -0.55 -21.89 7.42
CA ASP A 290 -0.49 -22.14 8.87
C ASP A 290 -0.91 -20.92 9.65
N THR A 291 -1.70 -21.14 10.68
CA THR A 291 -2.05 -20.09 11.64
C THR A 291 -0.99 -20.04 12.73
N ILE A 292 -0.27 -18.94 12.81
CA ILE A 292 0.73 -18.70 13.86
C ILE A 292 0.03 -18.18 15.12
N MET A 293 -0.93 -17.28 14.95
CA MET A 293 -1.63 -16.64 16.05
C MET A 293 -3.11 -16.44 15.70
N LYS A 294 -3.97 -16.50 16.73
CA LYS A 294 -5.34 -16.01 16.67
C LYS A 294 -5.59 -15.02 17.80
N GLY A 295 -5.61 -13.74 17.46
CA GLY A 295 -6.02 -12.64 18.32
C GLY A 295 -7.55 -12.51 18.43
N LYS A 296 -7.98 -11.66 19.37
CA LYS A 296 -9.39 -11.33 19.64
C LYS A 296 -9.85 -10.02 18.98
N GLY A 297 -8.96 -9.31 18.29
CA GLY A 297 -9.24 -8.03 17.66
C GLY A 297 -8.45 -7.87 16.37
N THR A 298 -8.57 -6.69 15.77
CA THR A 298 -7.92 -6.29 14.53
C THR A 298 -6.39 -6.43 14.64
N ILE A 299 -5.79 -7.16 13.71
CA ILE A 299 -4.34 -7.27 13.58
C ILE A 299 -3.89 -6.29 12.49
N GLY A 300 -3.03 -5.34 12.83
CA GLY A 300 -2.47 -4.40 11.87
C GLY A 300 -1.47 -5.05 10.90
N ARG A 301 -0.62 -4.22 10.28
CA ARG A 301 0.47 -4.70 9.42
C ARG A 301 1.51 -5.45 10.25
N ILE A 302 1.93 -6.63 9.78
CA ILE A 302 2.97 -7.44 10.41
C ILE A 302 4.33 -7.01 9.86
N ALA A 303 5.31 -6.82 10.75
CA ALA A 303 6.69 -6.57 10.37
C ALA A 303 7.40 -7.90 10.19
N VAL A 304 8.26 -7.99 9.16
CA VAL A 304 9.11 -9.15 8.94
C VAL A 304 10.52 -8.66 8.61
N ALA A 305 11.51 -9.09 9.38
CA ALA A 305 12.91 -8.72 9.22
C ALA A 305 13.82 -9.68 10.00
N ASP A 306 15.08 -9.79 9.57
CA ASP A 306 16.17 -10.32 10.40
C ASP A 306 16.57 -9.25 11.41
N VAL A 307 16.15 -9.39 12.67
CA VAL A 307 16.32 -8.36 13.71
C VAL A 307 17.51 -8.62 14.64
N ASP A 308 18.04 -9.84 14.67
CA ASP A 308 19.19 -10.20 15.49
C ASP A 308 20.48 -10.50 14.68
N GLY A 309 20.37 -10.54 13.35
CA GLY A 309 21.49 -10.70 12.42
C GLY A 309 21.94 -12.15 12.25
N ASP A 310 21.14 -13.14 12.64
CA ASP A 310 21.46 -14.55 12.48
C ASP A 310 21.18 -15.07 11.05
N GLY A 311 20.50 -14.27 10.24
CA GLY A 311 20.16 -14.57 8.85
C GLY A 311 18.77 -15.14 8.66
N ALA A 312 18.05 -15.51 9.71
CA ALA A 312 16.64 -15.88 9.67
C ALA A 312 15.73 -14.65 9.70
N ALA A 313 14.46 -14.81 9.30
CA ALA A 313 13.48 -13.74 9.37
C ALA A 313 12.55 -13.92 10.58
N GLU A 314 12.46 -12.88 11.42
CA GLU A 314 11.55 -12.78 12.57
C GLU A 314 10.31 -11.95 12.23
N PHE A 315 9.25 -12.17 13.01
CA PHE A 315 7.94 -11.53 12.86
C PHE A 315 7.13 -11.49 14.16
#